data_AF-A0A662I630-F1
#
_entry.id   AF-A0A662I630-F1
#
_cell.length_a   1.000
_cell.length_b   1.000
_cell.length_c   1.000
_cell.angle_alpha   90.00
_cell.angle_beta   90.00
_cell.angle_gamma   90.00
#
_symmetry.space_group_name_H-M   'P 1'
#
loop_
_entity.id
_entity.type
_entity.pdbx_description
1 polymer ?
#
loop_
_entity_poly.entity_id
_entity_poly.type
_entity_poly.pdbx_seq_one_letter_code
_entity_poly.pdbx_strand_id
1 'polypeptide(L)'
;MVSFAQIQRILTWARSTKHKVTIEFENYPYKVLIYKYIRAIDNQGQIVEWHRAFGPQPPHKVLTSMKIKKIMVQSLSKETKELRSLNQLLQEAGGPAGI
;
A
#
# COMPACT_ATOMS: atom_id res chain seq x y z
N MET A 1 -1.45 0.12 14.54
CA MET A 1 -0.06 0.17 14.02
C MET A 1 0.14 -1.00 13.07
N VAL A 2 0.83 -0.82 11.95
CA VAL A 2 1.09 -1.94 11.01
C VAL A 2 2.56 -2.37 11.10
N SER A 3 2.78 -3.68 11.22
CA SER A 3 4.10 -4.28 11.37
C SER A 3 4.76 -4.61 10.02
N PHE A 4 6.09 -4.85 10.06
CA PHE A 4 6.81 -5.35 8.89
C PHE A 4 6.22 -6.66 8.34
N ALA A 5 5.87 -7.60 9.22
CA ALA A 5 5.27 -8.87 8.84
C ALA A 5 3.92 -8.70 8.12
N GLN A 6 3.09 -7.75 8.59
CA GLN A 6 1.83 -7.41 7.94
C GLN A 6 2.04 -6.81 6.55
N ILE A 7 3.06 -5.95 6.37
CA ILE A 7 3.41 -5.42 5.04
C ILE A 7 3.93 -6.52 4.10
N GLN A 8 4.78 -7.42 4.60
CA GLN A 8 5.26 -8.57 3.82
C GLN A 8 4.10 -9.46 3.37
N ARG A 9 3.10 -9.66 4.24
CA ARG A 9 1.89 -10.40 3.90
C ARG A 9 1.12 -9.75 2.75
N ILE A 10 0.86 -8.44 2.83
CA ILE A 10 0.17 -7.70 1.76
C ILE A 10 0.97 -7.82 0.45
N LEU A 11 2.29 -7.69 0.51
CA LEU A 11 3.15 -7.84 -0.66
C LEU A 11 3.05 -9.24 -1.27
N THR A 12 3.14 -10.29 -0.45
CA THR A 12 3.02 -11.68 -0.91
C THR A 12 1.66 -11.95 -1.54
N TRP A 13 0.58 -11.48 -0.90
CA TRP A 13 -0.77 -11.60 -1.44
C TRP A 13 -0.93 -10.85 -2.76
N ALA A 14 -0.50 -9.59 -2.84
CA ALA A 14 -0.57 -8.77 -4.05
C ALA A 14 0.21 -9.43 -5.21
N ARG A 15 1.37 -10.04 -4.91
CA ARG A 15 2.17 -10.80 -5.87
C ARG A 15 1.48 -12.05 -6.38
N SER A 16 0.97 -12.90 -5.49
CA SER A 16 0.39 -14.19 -5.85
C SER A 16 -0.92 -14.03 -6.63
N THR A 17 -1.72 -13.04 -6.25
CA THR A 17 -3.03 -12.76 -6.86
C THR A 17 -2.96 -11.72 -7.99
N LYS A 18 -1.78 -11.15 -8.23
CA LYS A 18 -1.53 -10.09 -9.21
C LYS A 18 -2.41 -8.84 -8.98
N HIS A 19 -2.78 -8.55 -7.72
CA HIS A 19 -3.45 -7.30 -7.34
C HIS A 19 -2.45 -6.14 -7.22
N LYS A 20 -2.84 -4.98 -7.73
CA LYS A 20 -2.10 -3.72 -7.59
C LYS A 20 -2.77 -2.89 -6.49
N VAL A 21 -2.04 -2.62 -5.41
CA VAL A 21 -2.53 -1.81 -4.30
C VAL A 21 -1.86 -0.44 -4.34
N THR A 22 -2.65 0.63 -4.38
CA THR A 22 -2.16 2.02 -4.32
C THR A 22 -2.70 2.70 -3.08
N ILE A 23 -1.81 3.18 -2.22
CA ILE A 23 -2.14 3.85 -0.98
C ILE A 23 -1.83 5.34 -1.15
N GLU A 24 -2.87 6.17 -1.05
CA GLU A 24 -2.80 7.62 -1.14
C GLU A 24 -2.91 8.22 0.26
N PHE A 25 -2.09 9.22 0.55
CA PHE A 25 -2.08 9.91 1.84
C PHE A 25 -2.75 11.28 1.75
N GLU A 26 -3.23 11.79 2.88
CA GLU A 26 -3.77 13.14 2.96
C GLU A 26 -2.66 14.18 2.77
N ASN A 27 -2.92 15.19 1.93
CA ASN A 27 -2.04 16.35 1.70
C ASN A 27 -0.59 15.99 1.38
N TYR A 28 -0.37 14.90 0.63
CA TYR A 28 0.98 14.43 0.29
C TYR A 28 1.10 14.05 -1.19
N PRO A 29 2.19 14.43 -1.88
CA PRO A 29 2.29 14.28 -3.34
C PRO A 29 2.70 12.89 -3.82
N TYR A 30 3.12 12.01 -2.91
CA TYR A 30 3.55 10.65 -3.24
C TYR A 30 2.59 9.60 -2.69
N LYS A 31 2.59 8.43 -3.33
CA LYS A 31 1.75 7.28 -3.00
C LYS A 31 2.62 6.05 -2.85
N VAL A 32 2.16 5.09 -2.06
CA VAL A 32 2.80 3.77 -1.97
C VAL A 32 2.09 2.83 -2.93
N LEU A 33 2.87 2.22 -3.82
CA LEU A 33 2.42 1.19 -4.74
C LEU A 33 2.93 -0.17 -4.27
N ILE A 34 2.04 -1.12 -4.00
CA ILE A 34 2.36 -2.51 -3.69
C ILE A 34 1.84 -3.39 -4.83
N TYR A 35 2.76 -4.01 -5.56
CA TYR A 35 2.46 -5.00 -6.60
C TYR A 35 3.50 -6.13 -6.52
N LYS A 36 4.38 -6.28 -7.51
CA LYS A 36 5.55 -7.17 -7.44
C LYS A 36 6.57 -6.74 -6.37
N TYR A 37 6.66 -5.43 -6.15
CA TYR A 37 7.53 -4.78 -5.19
C TYR A 37 6.77 -3.62 -4.54
N ILE A 38 7.31 -3.11 -3.44
CA ILE A 38 6.87 -1.85 -2.85
C ILE A 38 7.64 -0.72 -3.52
N ARG A 39 6.92 0.26 -4.07
CA ARG A 39 7.49 1.42 -4.76
C ARG A 39 6.83 2.71 -4.29
N ALA A 40 7.56 3.80 -4.41
CA ALA A 40 6.98 5.14 -4.34
C ALA A 40 6.55 5.54 -5.76
N ILE A 41 5.37 6.15 -5.88
CA ILE A 41 4.91 6.78 -7.12
C ILE A 41 4.43 8.20 -6.85
N ASP A 42 4.47 9.06 -7.85
CA ASP A 42 3.86 10.40 -7.77
C ASP A 42 2.36 10.38 -8.15
N ASN A 43 1.76 11.57 -8.22
CA ASN A 43 0.35 11.73 -8.61
C ASN A 43 0.06 11.35 -10.06
N GLN A 44 1.06 11.35 -10.94
CA GLN A 44 0.94 10.89 -12.33
C GLN A 44 1.15 9.38 -12.45
N GLY A 45 1.49 8.69 -11.35
CA GLY A 45 1.76 7.27 -11.32
C GLY A 45 3.17 6.90 -11.76
N GLN A 46 4.07 7.88 -11.91
CA GLN A 46 5.47 7.65 -12.24
C GLN A 46 6.21 7.11 -11.03
N ILE A 47 7.08 6.13 -11.25
CA ILE A 47 7.92 5.58 -10.18
C ILE A 47 8.96 6.64 -9.81
N VAL A 48 9.06 6.91 -8.52
CA VAL A 48 10.07 7.81 -7.96
C VAL A 48 10.94 7.05 -6.97
N GLU A 49 12.13 7.58 -6.71
CA GLU A 49 13.01 7.02 -5.69
C GLU A 49 12.34 7.05 -4.32
N TRP A 50 12.42 5.93 -3.59
CA TRP A 50 11.82 5.83 -2.27
C TRP A 50 12.39 6.87 -1.31
N HIS A 51 13.71 7.07 -1.33
CA HIS A 51 14.37 8.04 -0.47
C HIS A 51 13.93 9.48 -0.75
N ARG A 52 13.71 9.83 -2.02
CA ARG A 52 13.16 11.13 -2.42
C ARG A 52 11.73 11.33 -1.92
N ALA A 53 10.91 10.28 -1.98
CA ALA A 53 9.53 10.35 -1.51
C ALA A 53 9.48 10.35 0.02
N PHE A 54 9.91 9.27 0.66
CA PHE A 54 9.64 8.99 2.08
C PHE A 54 10.90 9.02 2.97
N GLY A 55 12.04 9.47 2.45
CA GLY A 55 13.31 9.48 3.17
C GLY A 55 13.79 8.07 3.51
N PRO A 56 14.50 7.88 4.63
CA PRO A 56 15.00 6.58 5.05
C PRO A 56 13.92 5.68 5.68
N GLN A 57 12.66 6.14 5.78
CA GLN A 57 11.63 5.39 6.48
C GLN A 57 11.25 4.12 5.72
N PRO A 58 11.22 2.94 6.37
CA PRO A 58 10.74 1.74 5.72
C PRO A 58 9.22 1.77 5.52
N PRO A 59 8.66 0.99 4.57
CA PRO A 59 7.24 1.05 4.21
C PRO A 59 6.25 0.94 5.38
N HIS A 60 6.51 0.06 6.35
CA HIS A 60 5.63 -0.11 7.51
C HIS A 60 5.61 1.12 8.44
N LYS A 61 6.70 1.89 8.50
CA LYS A 61 6.77 3.15 9.25
C LYS A 61 6.01 4.24 8.52
N VAL A 62 6.22 4.39 7.20
CA VAL A 62 5.46 5.34 6.36
C VAL A 62 3.96 5.13 6.51
N LEU A 63 3.50 3.89 6.39
CA LEU A 63 2.08 3.54 6.48
C LEU A 63 1.49 3.71 7.89
N THR A 64 2.32 3.80 8.91
CA THR A 64 1.89 4.07 10.30
C THR A 64 1.94 5.56 10.63
N SER A 65 2.90 6.31 10.06
CA SER A 65 3.15 7.72 10.39
C SER A 65 2.27 8.68 9.61
N MET A 66 1.75 8.26 8.46
CA MET A 66 0.98 9.11 7.55
C MET A 66 -0.52 8.80 7.59
N LYS A 67 -1.35 9.84 7.48
CA LYS A 67 -2.81 9.68 7.36
C LYS A 67 -3.16 9.18 5.96
N ILE A 68 -3.89 8.07 5.90
CA ILE A 68 -4.34 7.48 4.65
C ILE A 68 -5.61 8.17 4.19
N LYS A 69 -5.59 8.68 2.96
CA LYS A 69 -6.76 9.24 2.29
C LYS A 69 -7.63 8.13 1.69
N LYS A 70 -7.01 7.19 0.97
CA LYS A 70 -7.69 6.02 0.40
C LYS A 70 -6.70 4.95 -0.03
N ILE A 71 -7.19 3.72 -0.15
CA ILE A 71 -6.45 2.57 -0.67
C ILE A 71 -7.23 2.03 -1.86
N MET A 72 -6.60 1.98 -3.03
CA MET A 72 -7.17 1.38 -4.23
C MET A 72 -6.56 0.00 -4.45
N VAL A 73 -7.39 -1.02 -4.51
CA VAL A 73 -7.01 -2.39 -4.87
C VAL A 73 -7.53 -2.68 -6.27
N GLN A 74 -6.64 -2.94 -7.21
CA GLN A 74 -6.99 -3.27 -8.59
C GLN A 74 -6.62 -4.71 -8.92
N SER A 75 -7.57 -5.48 -9.43
CA SER A 75 -7.38 -6.85 -9.90
C SER A 75 -6.86 -6.91 -11.35
N LEU A 76 -6.55 -8.12 -11.83
CA LEU A 76 -6.24 -8.36 -13.24
C LEU A 76 -7.42 -8.06 -14.17
N SER A 77 -8.66 -8.28 -13.73
CA SER A 77 -9.89 -7.94 -14.47
C SER A 77 -10.13 -6.43 -14.56
N LYS A 78 -9.20 -5.61 -14.03
CA LYS A 78 -9.29 -4.15 -13.91
C LYS A 78 -10.40 -3.68 -12.97
N GLU A 79 -11.04 -4.58 -12.23
CA GLU A 79 -11.96 -4.20 -11.16
C GLU A 79 -11.19 -3.49 -10.06
N THR A 80 -11.74 -2.39 -9.59
CA THR A 80 -11.13 -1.57 -8.54
C THR A 80 -12.02 -1.55 -7.32
N LYS A 81 -11.45 -1.87 -6.16
CA LYS A 81 -12.08 -1.76 -4.86
C LYS A 81 -11.37 -0.66 -4.07
N GLU A 82 -12.14 0.29 -3.55
CA GLU A 82 -11.63 1.30 -2.62
C GLU A 82 -11.78 0.78 -1.18
N LEU A 83 -10.71 0.89 -0.41
CA LEU A 83 -10.66 0.60 1.02
C LEU A 83 -10.28 1.86 1.79
N ARG A 84 -10.79 1.98 3.02
CA ARG A 84 -10.58 3.15 3.87
C ARG A 84 -9.46 2.98 4.91
N SER A 85 -8.94 1.77 5.08
CA SER A 85 -7.92 1.49 6.11
C SER A 85 -7.02 0.30 5.78
N LEU A 86 -5.83 0.27 6.38
CA LEU A 86 -4.92 -0.88 6.28
C LEU A 86 -5.51 -2.15 6.88
N ASN A 87 -6.42 -2.04 7.85
CA ASN A 87 -7.10 -3.20 8.43
C ASN A 87 -7.97 -3.93 7.40
N GLN A 88 -8.74 -3.16 6.60
CA GLN A 88 -9.50 -3.74 5.48
C GLN A 88 -8.59 -4.39 4.44
N LEU A 89 -7.44 -3.77 4.15
CA LEU A 89 -6.46 -4.34 3.22
C LEU A 89 -5.84 -5.64 3.76
N LEU A 90 -5.61 -5.72 5.07
CA LEU A 90 -5.10 -6.94 5.70
C LEU A 90 -6.13 -8.07 5.69
N GLN A 91 -7.41 -7.76 5.92
CA GLN A 91 -8.50 -8.72 5.76
C GLN A 91 -8.58 -9.24 4.33
N GLU A 92 -8.45 -8.37 3.33
CA GLU A 92 -8.41 -8.75 1.90
C GLU A 92 -7.21 -9.67 1.60
N ALA A 93 -6.06 -9.42 2.23
CA ALA A 93 -4.88 -10.29 2.16
C ALA A 93 -5.00 -11.58 3.01
N GLY A 94 -6.22 -11.96 3.40
CA GLY A 94 -6.58 -13.15 4.18
C GLY A 94 -6.10 -13.11 5.63
N GLY A 95 -5.69 -11.95 6.14
CA GLY A 95 -5.18 -11.81 7.50
C GLY A 95 -6.28 -11.73 8.53
N PRO A 96 -6.00 -12.19 9.78
CA PRO A 96 -6.89 -11.87 10.87
C PRO A 96 -7.00 -10.35 10.91
N ALA A 97 -8.24 -9.85 10.93
CA ALA A 97 -8.50 -8.51 11.42
C ALA A 97 -7.87 -8.48 12.81
N GLY A 98 -6.80 -7.71 13.01
CA GLY A 98 -6.07 -7.75 14.27
C GLY A 98 -7.01 -7.47 15.45
N ILE A 99 -7.07 -8.45 16.36
CA ILE A 99 -7.17 -8.39 17.83
C ILE A 99 -7.61 -7.05 18.42
#